data_AF-A0AB38DSI4-F1
#
_entry.id   AF-A0AB38DSI4-F1
#
_cell.length_a   1.000
_cell.length_b   1.000
_cell.length_c   1.000
_cell.angle_alpha   90.00
_cell.angle_beta   90.00
_cell.angle_gamma   90.00
#
_symmetry.space_group_name_H-M   'P 1'
#
loop_
_entity.id
_entity.type
_entity.pdbx_description
1 polymer ?
#
loop_
_entity_poly.entity_id
_entity_poly.type
_entity_poly.pdbx_seq_one_letter_code
_entity_poly.pdbx_strand_id
1 'polypeptide(L)'
;MKLLDADELVARVFAKTGLKIDADDPAIHDMLIQQAVMAAVLENFQQQQAEQNRQTTENFQVAFAETAAPVIAATEQLERQKKYLLAEIMQANAADLNQIENKLLGIVGQKMQKKVGQEQQAFLDSLKMLLLNFAVAWLIVWVLVQIALVWWFGH
;
A
#
# COMPACT_ATOMS: atom_id res chain seq x y z
N MET A 1 43.55 -37.30 -9.10
CA MET A 1 44.77 -37.40 -9.94
C MET A 1 45.03 -38.89 -10.15
N LYS A 2 45.28 -39.37 -11.39
CA LYS A 2 45.58 -40.79 -11.60
C LYS A 2 47.03 -41.06 -11.15
N LEU A 3 47.20 -41.98 -10.19
CA LEU A 3 48.53 -42.48 -9.81
C LEU A 3 49.11 -43.29 -10.97
N LEU A 4 50.38 -43.08 -11.29
CA LEU A 4 51.08 -43.83 -12.33
C LEU A 4 51.65 -45.10 -11.69
N ASP A 5 51.65 -46.21 -12.43
CA ASP A 5 52.42 -47.39 -12.03
C ASP A 5 53.91 -47.22 -12.39
N ALA A 6 54.76 -48.12 -11.88
CA ALA A 6 56.21 -48.03 -12.08
C ALA A 6 56.61 -48.05 -13.56
N ASP A 7 55.92 -48.84 -14.39
CA ASP A 7 56.19 -48.98 -15.82
C ASP A 7 55.79 -47.73 -16.62
N GLU A 8 54.62 -47.14 -16.31
CA GLU A 8 54.15 -45.87 -16.86
C GLU A 8 55.09 -44.71 -16.45
N LEU A 9 55.68 -44.77 -15.25
CA LEU A 9 56.61 -43.77 -14.74
C LEU A 9 57.97 -43.87 -15.44
N VAL A 10 58.50 -45.09 -15.60
CA VAL A 10 59.70 -45.38 -16.39
C VAL A 10 59.55 -44.90 -17.84
N ALA A 11 58.43 -45.22 -18.48
CA ALA A 11 58.14 -44.80 -19.85
C ALA A 11 58.09 -43.27 -19.99
N ARG A 12 57.50 -42.56 -19.01
CA ARG A 12 57.47 -41.09 -18.99
C ARG A 12 58.83 -40.46 -18.74
N VAL A 13 59.62 -41.01 -17.85
CA VAL A 13 60.97 -40.50 -17.57
C VAL A 13 61.82 -40.68 -18.83
N PHE A 14 61.81 -41.86 -19.45
CA PHE A 14 62.50 -42.09 -20.72
C PHE A 14 62.03 -41.11 -21.82
N ALA A 15 60.73 -40.90 -21.96
CA ALA A 15 60.19 -39.97 -22.96
C ALA A 15 60.59 -38.50 -22.72
N LYS A 16 60.78 -38.07 -21.47
CA LYS A 16 61.14 -36.68 -21.13
C LYS A 16 62.64 -36.42 -21.04
N THR A 17 63.42 -37.36 -20.53
CA THR A 17 64.84 -37.16 -20.21
C THR A 17 65.77 -37.99 -21.09
N GLY A 18 65.24 -38.98 -21.83
CA GLY A 18 66.03 -39.94 -22.61
C GLY A 18 66.76 -40.98 -21.76
N LEU A 19 66.61 -40.96 -20.43
CA LEU A 19 67.31 -41.86 -19.52
C LEU A 19 66.57 -43.21 -19.46
N LYS A 20 67.28 -44.31 -19.75
CA LYS A 20 66.77 -45.66 -19.51
C LYS A 20 66.97 -45.99 -18.03
N ILE A 21 65.86 -46.20 -17.33
CA ILE A 21 65.80 -46.52 -15.91
C ILE A 21 64.93 -47.77 -15.77
N ASP A 22 65.25 -48.66 -14.84
CA ASP A 22 64.43 -49.84 -14.56
C ASP A 22 63.31 -49.51 -13.56
N ALA A 23 62.24 -50.31 -13.54
CA ALA A 23 61.11 -50.15 -12.62
C ALA A 23 61.52 -50.36 -11.15
N ASP A 24 62.56 -51.17 -10.92
CA ASP A 24 63.15 -51.43 -9.60
C ASP A 24 64.21 -50.39 -9.18
N ASP A 25 64.43 -49.33 -9.98
CA ASP A 25 65.37 -48.27 -9.61
C ASP A 25 64.84 -47.48 -8.39
N PRO A 26 65.67 -47.26 -7.36
CA PRO A 26 65.31 -46.44 -6.20
C PRO A 26 64.69 -45.09 -6.54
N ALA A 27 65.10 -44.46 -7.65
CA ALA A 27 64.57 -43.16 -8.09
C ALA A 27 63.11 -43.25 -8.57
N ILE A 28 62.70 -44.36 -9.19
CA ILE A 28 61.29 -44.59 -9.59
C ILE A 28 60.45 -44.81 -8.33
N HIS A 29 60.98 -45.53 -7.34
CA HIS A 29 60.31 -45.75 -6.06
C HIS A 29 60.07 -44.43 -5.31
N ASP A 30 61.07 -43.55 -5.23
CA ASP A 30 60.94 -42.23 -4.61
C ASP A 30 59.91 -41.35 -5.34
N MET A 31 59.86 -41.40 -6.68
CA MET A 31 58.86 -40.68 -7.46
C MET A 31 57.43 -41.19 -7.23
N LEU A 32 57.24 -42.50 -7.08
CA LEU A 32 55.95 -43.10 -6.73
C LEU A 32 55.50 -42.66 -5.33
N ILE A 33 56.42 -42.66 -4.35
CA ILE A 33 56.16 -42.16 -3.01
C ILE A 33 55.79 -40.68 -3.06
N GLN A 34 56.54 -39.86 -3.78
CA GLN A 34 56.26 -38.44 -3.94
C GLN A 34 54.89 -38.21 -4.60
N GLN A 35 54.52 -39.00 -5.60
CA GLN A 35 53.20 -38.92 -6.23
C GLN A 35 52.07 -39.27 -5.26
N ALA A 36 52.24 -40.32 -4.45
CA ALA A 36 51.27 -40.71 -3.43
C ALA A 36 51.13 -39.62 -2.34
N VAL A 37 52.23 -39.04 -1.88
CA VAL A 37 52.22 -37.94 -0.90
C VAL A 37 51.52 -36.71 -1.49
N MET A 38 51.84 -36.31 -2.72
CA MET A 38 51.20 -35.16 -3.37
C MET A 38 49.69 -35.39 -3.58
N ALA A 39 49.29 -36.61 -3.95
CA ALA A 39 47.87 -36.96 -4.08
C ALA A 39 47.14 -36.85 -2.73
N ALA A 40 47.73 -37.36 -1.66
CA ALA A 40 47.17 -37.27 -0.31
C ALA A 40 47.10 -35.81 0.21
N VAL A 41 48.09 -34.98 -0.11
CA VAL A 41 48.07 -33.55 0.23
C VAL A 41 46.95 -32.82 -0.52
N LEU A 42 46.78 -33.09 -1.81
CA LEU A 42 45.70 -32.51 -2.61
C LEU A 42 44.32 -32.91 -2.09
N GLU A 43 44.14 -34.18 -1.72
CA GLU A 43 42.89 -34.68 -1.16
C GLU A 43 42.54 -34.02 0.17
N ASN A 44 43.52 -33.90 1.09
CA ASN A 44 43.34 -33.17 2.34
C ASN A 44 43.01 -31.69 2.11
N PHE A 45 43.67 -31.05 1.14
CA PHE A 45 43.38 -29.66 0.80
C PHE A 45 41.97 -29.47 0.25
N GLN A 46 41.52 -30.38 -0.62
CA GLN A 46 40.15 -30.37 -1.15
C GLN A 46 39.11 -30.57 -0.04
N GLN A 47 39.36 -31.50 0.89
CA GLN A 47 38.47 -31.72 2.04
C GLN A 47 38.42 -30.50 2.95
N GLN A 48 39.56 -29.89 3.29
CA GLN A 48 39.61 -28.68 4.10
C GLN A 48 38.94 -27.49 3.41
N GLN A 49 39.10 -27.35 2.10
CA GLN A 49 38.47 -26.29 1.32
C GLN A 49 36.94 -26.48 1.23
N ALA A 50 36.49 -27.73 1.06
CA ALA A 50 35.06 -28.05 1.10
C ALA A 50 34.45 -27.71 2.46
N GLU A 51 35.13 -28.07 3.56
CA GLU A 51 34.69 -27.77 4.92
C GLU A 51 34.68 -26.26 5.20
N GLN A 52 35.73 -25.51 4.81
CA GLN A 52 35.75 -24.05 4.94
C GLN A 52 34.64 -23.36 4.15
N ASN A 53 34.38 -23.81 2.92
CA ASN A 53 33.29 -23.27 2.11
C ASN A 53 31.93 -23.55 2.75
N ARG A 54 31.77 -24.75 3.32
CA ARG A 54 30.55 -25.13 4.04
C ARG A 54 30.34 -24.22 5.24
N GLN A 55 31.35 -24.08 6.09
CA GLN A 55 31.31 -23.22 7.28
C GLN A 55 31.07 -21.75 6.93
N THR A 56 31.71 -21.25 5.87
CA THR A 56 31.51 -19.87 5.41
C THR A 56 30.07 -19.64 4.93
N THR A 57 29.51 -20.63 4.23
CA THR A 57 28.13 -20.57 3.74
C THR A 57 27.13 -20.64 4.90
N GLU A 58 27.35 -21.53 5.86
CA GLU A 58 26.53 -21.62 7.08
C GLU A 58 26.58 -20.32 7.89
N ASN A 59 27.77 -19.78 8.12
CA ASN A 59 27.95 -18.51 8.83
C ASN A 59 27.28 -17.34 8.09
N PHE A 60 27.41 -17.29 6.77
CA PHE A 60 26.74 -16.28 5.96
C PHE A 60 25.22 -16.38 6.06
N GLN A 61 24.66 -17.60 5.99
CA GLN A 61 23.21 -17.80 6.13
C GLN A 61 22.70 -17.35 7.50
N VAL A 62 23.42 -17.68 8.58
CA VAL A 62 23.06 -17.26 9.93
C VAL A 62 23.11 -15.74 10.05
N ALA A 63 24.21 -15.11 9.64
CA ALA A 63 24.36 -13.66 9.68
C ALA A 63 23.32 -12.94 8.80
N PHE A 64 23.02 -13.49 7.63
CA PHE A 64 22.00 -12.97 6.74
C PHE A 64 20.61 -13.07 7.37
N ALA A 65 20.25 -14.21 7.95
CA ALA A 65 18.97 -14.40 8.63
C ALA A 65 18.81 -13.43 9.82
N GLU A 66 19.86 -13.28 10.63
CA GLU A 66 19.87 -12.34 11.76
C GLU A 66 19.72 -10.88 11.30
N THR A 67 20.35 -10.51 10.19
CA THR A 67 20.28 -9.15 9.65
C THR A 67 18.96 -8.88 8.91
N ALA A 68 18.40 -9.88 8.22
CA ALA A 68 17.18 -9.73 7.44
C ALA A 68 15.92 -9.74 8.32
N ALA A 69 15.90 -10.51 9.41
CA ALA A 69 14.78 -10.60 10.34
C ALA A 69 14.24 -9.22 10.81
N PRO A 70 15.06 -8.27 11.29
CA PRO A 70 14.58 -6.96 11.71
C PRO A 70 14.04 -6.12 10.54
N VAL A 71 14.60 -6.25 9.33
CA VAL A 71 14.11 -5.54 8.13
C VAL A 71 12.73 -6.06 7.73
N ILE A 72 12.55 -7.38 7.74
CA ILE A 72 11.26 -8.02 7.46
C ILE A 72 10.22 -7.59 8.51
N ALA A 73 10.58 -7.66 9.80
CA ALA A 73 9.70 -7.25 10.90
C ALA A 73 9.31 -5.76 10.82
N ALA A 74 10.25 -4.88 10.49
CA ALA A 74 10.00 -3.46 10.29
C ALA A 74 9.04 -3.22 9.10
N THR A 75 9.20 -3.97 8.02
CA THR A 75 8.32 -3.90 6.84
C THR A 75 6.89 -4.31 7.18
N GLU A 76 6.71 -5.42 7.93
CA GLU A 76 5.38 -5.84 8.40
C GLU A 76 4.73 -4.81 9.35
N GLN A 77 5.51 -4.17 10.21
CA GLN A 77 5.01 -3.10 11.06
C GLN A 77 4.57 -1.88 10.25
N LEU A 78 5.36 -1.47 9.25
CA LEU A 78 5.00 -0.38 8.33
C LEU A 78 3.73 -0.68 7.55
N GLU A 79 3.54 -1.91 7.06
CA GLU A 79 2.30 -2.29 6.38
C GLU A 79 1.07 -2.21 7.31
N ARG A 80 1.21 -2.67 8.56
CA ARG A 80 0.14 -2.56 9.56
C ARG A 80 -0.19 -1.11 9.87
N GLN A 81 0.83 -0.28 10.10
CA GLN A 81 0.66 1.16 10.34
C GLN A 81 -0.01 1.86 9.16
N LYS A 82 0.40 1.54 7.92
CA LYS A 82 -0.24 2.07 6.72
C LYS A 82 -1.73 1.72 6.65
N LYS A 83 -2.10 0.47 6.93
CA LYS A 83 -3.51 0.02 6.94
C LYS A 83 -4.32 0.73 8.03
N TYR A 84 -3.76 0.87 9.23
CA TYR A 84 -4.39 1.59 10.33
C TYR A 84 -4.63 3.06 9.98
N LEU A 85 -3.60 3.75 9.47
CA LEU A 85 -3.70 5.16 9.08
C LEU A 85 -4.74 5.37 7.96
N LEU A 86 -4.80 4.45 6.99
CA LEU A 86 -5.80 4.50 5.93
C LEU A 86 -7.22 4.38 6.49
N ALA A 87 -7.44 3.47 7.44
CA ALA A 87 -8.72 3.29 8.09
C ALA A 87 -9.12 4.51 8.91
N GLU A 88 -8.18 5.11 9.64
CA GLU A 88 -8.40 6.33 10.42
C GLU A 88 -8.76 7.53 9.53
N ILE A 89 -8.05 7.72 8.40
CA ILE A 89 -8.38 8.76 7.41
C ILE A 89 -9.77 8.54 6.80
N MET A 90 -10.12 7.30 6.44
CA MET A 90 -11.44 6.99 5.90
C MET A 90 -12.55 7.25 6.93
N GLN A 91 -12.32 6.90 8.19
CA GLN A 91 -13.27 7.14 9.28
C GLN A 91 -13.45 8.64 9.56
N ALA A 92 -12.35 9.40 9.61
CA ALA A 92 -12.39 10.85 9.78
C ALA A 92 -13.16 11.53 8.63
N ASN A 93 -12.86 11.17 7.38
CA ASN A 93 -13.57 11.71 6.21
C ASN A 93 -15.07 11.34 6.22
N ALA A 94 -15.42 10.13 6.64
CA ALA A 94 -16.83 9.71 6.75
C ALA A 94 -17.57 10.50 7.84
N ALA A 95 -16.90 10.77 8.98
CA ALA A 95 -17.45 11.59 10.05
C ALA A 95 -17.66 13.04 9.59
N ASP A 96 -16.69 13.62 8.88
CA ASP A 96 -16.77 14.97 8.33
C ASP A 96 -17.88 15.09 7.28
N LEU A 97 -18.00 14.11 6.37
CA LEU A 97 -19.08 14.06 5.39
C LEU A 97 -20.46 14.00 6.05
N ASN A 98 -20.64 13.12 7.04
CA ASN A 98 -21.89 13.03 7.80
C ASN A 98 -22.20 14.34 8.56
N GLN A 99 -21.18 15.01 9.10
CA GLN A 99 -21.36 16.28 9.80
C GLN A 99 -21.75 17.41 8.83
N ILE A 100 -21.13 17.45 7.65
CA ILE A 100 -21.45 18.40 6.58
C ILE A 100 -22.87 18.14 6.07
N GLU A 101 -23.24 16.89 5.80
CA GLU A 101 -24.57 16.52 5.33
C GLU A 101 -25.65 16.91 6.34
N ASN A 102 -25.46 16.60 7.62
CA ASN A 102 -26.40 17.01 8.68
C ASN A 102 -26.51 18.54 8.82
N LYS A 103 -25.40 19.27 8.72
CA LYS A 103 -25.43 20.74 8.72
C LYS A 103 -26.14 21.29 7.48
N LEU A 104 -25.89 20.72 6.31
CA LEU A 104 -26.51 21.15 5.05
C LEU A 104 -28.02 20.90 5.08
N LEU A 105 -28.45 19.70 5.48
CA LEU A 105 -29.85 19.34 5.64
C LEU A 105 -30.55 20.23 6.67
N GLY A 106 -29.89 20.52 7.80
CA GLY A 106 -30.41 21.45 8.81
C GLY A 106 -30.57 22.89 8.29
N ILE A 107 -29.56 23.41 7.57
CA ILE A 107 -29.59 24.75 6.99
C ILE A 107 -30.65 24.85 5.88
N VAL A 108 -30.75 23.84 5.02
CA VAL A 108 -31.75 23.80 3.94
C VAL A 108 -33.16 23.68 4.52
N GLY A 109 -33.37 22.83 5.52
CA GLY A 109 -34.65 22.70 6.22
C GLY A 109 -35.09 24.01 6.87
N GLN A 110 -34.19 24.68 7.60
CA GLN A 110 -34.48 25.99 8.20
C GLN A 110 -34.75 27.07 7.15
N LYS A 111 -33.99 27.12 6.06
CA LYS A 111 -34.23 28.08 4.96
C LYS A 111 -35.57 27.81 4.27
N MET A 112 -35.92 26.54 4.06
CA MET A 112 -37.19 26.17 3.43
C MET A 112 -38.38 26.53 4.32
N GLN A 113 -38.32 26.22 5.63
CA GLN A 113 -39.37 26.64 6.57
C GLN A 113 -39.52 28.16 6.65
N LYS A 114 -38.41 28.91 6.69
CA LYS A 114 -38.45 30.38 6.67
C LYS A 114 -39.07 30.93 5.39
N LYS A 115 -38.69 30.40 4.21
CA LYS A 115 -39.27 30.81 2.93
C LYS A 115 -40.76 30.50 2.84
N VAL A 116 -41.17 29.29 3.22
CA VAL A 116 -42.58 28.89 3.21
C VAL A 116 -43.40 29.77 4.16
N GLY A 117 -42.88 30.05 5.37
CA GLY A 117 -43.54 30.94 6.32
C GLY A 117 -43.65 32.38 5.81
N GLN A 118 -42.60 32.91 5.20
CA GLN A 118 -42.60 34.27 4.62
C GLN A 118 -43.55 34.39 3.43
N GLU A 119 -43.55 33.42 2.51
CA GLU A 119 -44.48 33.41 1.38
C GLU A 119 -45.93 33.23 1.83
N GLN A 120 -46.17 32.38 2.83
CA GLN A 120 -47.50 32.21 3.42
C GLN A 120 -47.98 33.49 4.10
N GLN A 121 -47.12 34.19 4.83
CA GLN A 121 -47.48 35.45 5.47
C GLN A 121 -47.72 36.57 4.46
N ALA A 122 -46.86 36.69 3.43
CA ALA A 122 -47.05 37.63 2.33
C ALA A 122 -48.36 37.37 1.57
N PHE A 123 -48.69 36.09 1.33
CA PHE A 123 -49.95 35.70 0.71
C PHE A 123 -51.14 36.11 1.59
N LEU A 124 -51.11 35.79 2.88
CA LEU A 124 -52.17 36.16 3.82
C LEU A 124 -52.35 37.68 3.93
N ASP A 125 -51.26 38.45 3.93
CA ASP A 125 -51.32 39.91 3.98
C ASP A 125 -51.86 40.50 2.67
N SER A 126 -51.48 39.96 1.52
CA SER A 126 -52.07 40.34 0.23
C SER A 126 -53.58 40.06 0.16
N LEU A 127 -54.01 38.94 0.74
CA LEU A 127 -55.40 38.52 0.77
C LEU A 127 -56.23 39.44 1.68
N LYS A 128 -55.70 39.81 2.85
CA LYS A 128 -56.33 40.82 3.74
C LYS A 128 -56.48 42.16 3.04
N MET A 129 -55.45 42.61 2.33
CA MET A 129 -55.47 43.90 1.63
C MET A 129 -56.47 43.91 0.48
N LEU A 130 -56.59 42.80 -0.26
CA LEU A 130 -57.60 42.62 -1.29
C LEU A 130 -59.02 42.60 -0.68
N LEU A 131 -59.21 41.93 0.45
CA LEU A 131 -60.48 41.89 1.16
C LEU A 131 -60.92 43.28 1.63
N LEU A 132 -59.98 44.07 2.17
CA LEU A 132 -60.22 45.44 2.60
C LEU A 132 -60.61 46.34 1.41
N ASN A 133 -59.88 46.24 0.30
CA ASN A 133 -60.21 46.98 -0.92
C ASN A 133 -61.60 46.62 -1.45
N PHE A 134 -61.97 45.33 -1.42
CA PHE A 134 -63.30 44.89 -1.81
C PHE A 134 -64.38 45.43 -0.87
N ALA A 135 -64.16 45.41 0.45
CA ALA A 135 -65.09 45.95 1.44
C ALA A 135 -65.31 47.46 1.26
N VAL A 136 -64.25 48.23 0.99
CA VAL A 136 -64.34 49.67 0.71
C VAL A 136 -65.09 49.92 -0.60
N ALA A 137 -64.77 49.21 -1.67
CA ALA A 137 -65.48 49.34 -2.94
C ALA A 137 -66.98 49.03 -2.80
N TRP A 138 -67.32 47.99 -2.04
CA TRP A 138 -68.70 47.63 -1.73
C TRP A 138 -69.44 48.75 -0.99
N LEU A 139 -68.81 49.35 0.03
CA LEU A 139 -69.39 50.47 0.76
C LEU A 139 -69.65 51.68 -0.13
N ILE A 140 -68.71 52.00 -1.04
CA ILE A 140 -68.89 53.10 -1.99
C ILE A 140 -70.09 52.85 -2.91
N VAL A 141 -70.20 51.64 -3.46
CA VAL A 141 -71.36 51.25 -4.29
C VAL A 141 -72.66 51.38 -3.50
N TRP A 142 -72.68 50.93 -2.25
CA TRP A 142 -73.85 51.02 -1.40
C TRP A 142 -74.27 52.48 -1.14
N VAL A 143 -73.30 53.36 -0.85
CA VAL A 143 -73.55 54.80 -0.66
C VAL A 143 -74.07 55.46 -1.95
N LEU A 144 -73.50 55.12 -3.11
CA LEU A 144 -73.97 55.64 -4.40
C LEU A 144 -75.41 55.20 -4.71
N VAL A 145 -75.76 53.95 -4.40
CA VAL A 145 -77.13 53.44 -4.54
C VAL A 145 -78.08 54.19 -3.62
N GLN A 146 -77.70 54.46 -2.36
CA GLN A 146 -78.52 55.25 -1.44
C GLN A 146 -78.73 56.69 -1.94
N ILE A 147 -77.68 57.35 -2.46
CA ILE A 147 -77.80 58.69 -3.04
C ILE A 147 -78.74 58.67 -4.25
N ALA A 148 -78.60 57.70 -5.16
CA ALA A 148 -79.47 57.57 -6.33
C ALA A 148 -80.94 57.32 -5.93
N LEU A 149 -81.18 56.49 -4.91
CA LEU A 149 -82.52 56.23 -4.39
C LEU A 149 -83.14 57.50 -3.77
N VAL A 150 -82.38 58.26 -2.99
CA VAL A 150 -82.85 59.54 -2.42
C VAL A 150 -83.20 60.53 -3.53
N TRP A 151 -82.39 60.60 -4.59
CA TRP A 151 -82.67 61.48 -5.72
C TRP A 151 -83.89 61.04 -6.54
N TRP A 152 -84.12 59.73 -6.67
CA TRP A 152 -85.25 59.15 -7.39
C TRP A 152 -86.58 59.26 -6.63
N PHE A 153 -86.57 59.06 -5.31
CA PHE A 153 -87.78 59.14 -4.48
C PHE A 153 -88.03 60.54 -3.89
N GLY A 154 -87.04 61.42 -3.91
CA GLY A 154 -87.14 62.80 -3.41
C GLY A 154 -87.60 63.83 -4.43
N HIS A 155 -87.96 63.42 -5.65
CA HIS A 155 -88.50 64.28 -6.72
C HIS A 155 -90.00 64.05 -6.93
#